data_AF-A0A7L5EHH2-F1
#
_entry.id   AF-A0A7L5EHH2-F1
#
_cell.length_a   1.000
_cell.length_b   1.000
_cell.length_c   1.000
_cell.angle_alpha   90.00
_cell.angle_beta   90.00
_cell.angle_gamma   90.00
#
_symmetry.space_group_name_H-M   'P 1'
#
loop_
_entity.id
_entity.type
_entity.pdbx_description
1 polymer ?
#
loop_
_entity_poly.entity_id
_entity_poly.type
_entity_poly.pdbx_seq_one_letter_code
_entity_poly.pdbx_strand_id
1 'polypeptide(L)'
;MNINYSKDFSNSVNKLSGKYKNSVINMIKEVKQAASIEDITDCKKLKDFQNIYRIRIGSFRALFLLRVIDNTVFFEYLVSRGEAYSKEYERKLRGKDKAL
;
A
#
# COMPACT_ATOMS: atom_id res chain seq x y z
N MET A 1 7.44 11.79 0.92
CA MET A 1 6.48 11.82 -0.22
C MET A 1 5.11 12.35 0.20
N ASN A 2 4.28 12.83 -0.73
CA ASN A 2 2.86 13.17 -0.46
C ASN A 2 2.04 11.88 -0.27
N ILE A 3 1.01 11.92 0.58
CA ILE A 3 0.22 10.72 0.91
C ILE A 3 -1.29 10.98 0.86
N ASN A 4 -2.02 10.07 0.23
CA ASN A 4 -3.47 9.95 0.28
C ASN A 4 -3.90 8.55 0.74
N TYR A 5 -5.09 8.45 1.31
CA TYR A 5 -5.66 7.19 1.77
C TYR A 5 -7.01 6.94 1.10
N SER A 6 -7.20 5.73 0.57
CA SER A 6 -8.53 5.31 0.15
C SER A 6 -9.44 5.10 1.36
N LYS A 7 -10.76 5.11 1.13
CA LYS A 7 -11.74 4.75 2.16
C LYS A 7 -11.56 3.31 2.63
N ASP A 8 -11.29 2.38 1.71
CA ASP A 8 -11.09 0.96 2.02
C ASP A 8 -9.86 0.75 2.90
N PHE A 9 -8.75 1.43 2.58
CA PHE A 9 -7.55 1.42 3.39
C PHE A 9 -7.82 1.94 4.81
N SER A 10 -8.44 3.11 4.91
CA SER A 10 -8.76 3.74 6.20
C SER A 10 -9.65 2.83 7.06
N ASN A 11 -10.66 2.20 6.45
CA ASN A 11 -11.54 1.26 7.12
C ASN A 11 -10.79 0.02 7.64
N SER A 12 -9.84 -0.52 6.87
CA SER A 12 -9.00 -1.64 7.31
C SER A 12 -8.09 -1.25 8.48
N VAL A 13 -7.45 -0.08 8.40
CA VAL A 13 -6.56 0.42 9.47
C VAL A 13 -7.31 0.70 10.77
N ASN A 14 -8.53 1.25 10.68
CA ASN A 14 -9.36 1.54 11.85
C ASN A 14 -9.75 0.30 12.67
N LYS A 15 -9.71 -0.88 12.06
CA LYS A 15 -9.98 -2.17 12.73
C LYS A 15 -8.75 -2.75 13.44
N LEU A 16 -7.56 -2.18 13.23
CA LEU A 16 -6.33 -2.68 13.83
C LEU A 16 -6.09 -2.12 15.22
N SER A 17 -5.44 -2.92 16.06
CA SER A 17 -5.02 -2.55 17.40
C SER A 17 -3.60 -3.05 17.71
N GLY A 18 -3.02 -2.53 18.80
CA GLY A 18 -1.72 -2.94 19.32
C GLY A 18 -0.59 -2.89 18.28
N LYS A 19 0.23 -3.94 18.26
CA LYS A 19 1.42 -4.03 17.41
C LYS A 19 1.14 -3.88 15.90
N TYR A 20 -0.05 -4.26 15.45
CA TYR A 20 -0.42 -4.16 14.03
C TYR A 20 -0.68 -2.72 13.63
N LYS A 21 -1.43 -1.98 14.46
CA LYS A 21 -1.64 -0.53 14.26
C LYS A 21 -0.31 0.23 14.30
N ASN A 22 0.57 -0.13 15.24
CA ASN A 22 1.91 0.47 15.31
C ASN A 22 2.75 0.20 14.06
N SER A 23 2.68 -1.02 13.51
CA SER A 23 3.40 -1.37 12.27
C SER A 23 2.93 -0.53 11.07
N VAL A 24 1.61 -0.29 10.96
CA VAL A 24 1.02 0.59 9.94
C VAL A 24 1.51 2.03 10.12
N ILE A 25 1.47 2.55 11.35
CA ILE A 25 1.90 3.93 11.65
C ILE A 25 3.38 4.12 11.29
N ASN A 26 4.23 3.18 11.66
CA ASN A 26 5.67 3.26 11.37
C ASN A 26 5.94 3.26 9.86
N MET A 27 5.27 2.39 9.11
CA MET A 27 5.43 2.36 7.66
C MET A 27 4.89 3.64 6.99
N ILE A 28 3.77 4.20 7.44
CA ILE A 28 3.28 5.50 6.92
C ILE A 28 4.29 6.60 7.20
N LYS A 29 4.93 6.63 8.37
CA LYS A 29 5.98 7.61 8.70
C LYS A 29 7.18 7.48 7.75
N GLU A 30 7.61 6.25 7.48
CA GLU A 30 8.68 5.96 6.53
C GLU A 30 8.35 6.52 5.14
N VAL A 31 7.16 6.22 4.61
CA VAL A 31 6.72 6.75 3.29
C VAL A 31 6.66 8.29 3.27
N LYS A 32 6.25 8.93 4.38
CA LYS A 32 6.24 10.39 4.46
C LYS A 32 7.65 10.97 4.37
N GLN A 33 8.61 10.32 5.00
CA GLN A 33 10.01 10.78 5.11
C GLN A 33 10.86 10.42 3.89
N ALA A 34 10.45 9.40 3.10
CA ALA A 34 11.14 9.01 1.88
C ALA A 34 11.18 10.14 0.84
N ALA A 35 12.31 10.27 0.13
CA ALA A 35 12.48 11.23 -0.97
C ALA A 35 11.85 10.67 -2.25
N SER A 36 11.99 9.36 -2.49
CA SER A 36 11.35 8.65 -3.60
C SER A 36 10.84 7.25 -3.21
N ILE A 37 10.18 6.56 -4.14
CA ILE A 37 9.61 5.22 -3.90
C ILE A 37 10.69 4.15 -3.69
N GLU A 38 11.89 4.38 -4.23
CA GLU A 38 13.05 3.50 -4.09
C GLU A 38 13.64 3.49 -2.67
N ASP A 39 13.43 4.56 -1.91
CA ASP A 39 13.91 4.68 -0.53
C ASP A 39 13.05 3.92 0.49
N ILE A 40 11.92 3.34 0.05
CA ILE A 40 10.95 2.70 0.92
C ILE A 40 11.26 1.20 1.07
N THR A 41 11.37 0.74 2.31
CA THR A 41 11.74 -0.62 2.69
C THR A 41 10.71 -1.64 2.19
N ASP A 42 11.21 -2.69 1.54
CA ASP A 42 10.41 -3.80 0.97
C ASP A 42 9.23 -3.32 0.11
N CYS A 43 9.42 -2.18 -0.57
CA CYS A 43 8.52 -1.67 -1.59
C CYS A 43 8.87 -2.27 -2.95
N LYS A 44 7.90 -2.88 -3.61
CA LYS A 44 8.10 -3.53 -4.92
C LYS A 44 6.95 -3.22 -5.86
N LYS A 45 7.29 -2.81 -7.09
CA LYS A 45 6.30 -2.69 -8.17
C LYS A 45 5.66 -4.04 -8.46
N LEU A 46 4.34 -4.08 -8.64
CA LEU A 46 3.66 -5.29 -9.09
C LEU A 46 3.91 -5.48 -10.59
N LYS A 47 4.16 -6.73 -11.00
CA LYS A 47 4.33 -7.07 -12.42
C LYS A 47 3.06 -6.74 -13.21
N ASP A 48 3.24 -6.29 -14.44
CA ASP A 48 2.17 -5.94 -15.36
C ASP A 48 1.26 -4.80 -14.90
N PHE A 49 1.69 -4.00 -13.92
CA PHE A 49 1.06 -2.74 -13.52
C PHE A 49 1.99 -1.56 -13.80
N GLN A 50 1.43 -0.41 -14.13
CA GLN A 50 2.22 0.80 -14.42
C GLN A 50 2.57 1.59 -13.16
N ASN A 51 1.61 1.73 -12.25
CA ASN A 51 1.69 2.63 -11.10
C ASN A 51 1.43 1.92 -9.77
N ILE A 52 1.23 0.59 -9.78
CA ILE A 52 0.91 -0.18 -8.58
C ILE A 52 2.15 -0.81 -7.95
N TYR A 53 2.26 -0.63 -6.64
CA TYR A 53 3.32 -1.15 -5.80
C TYR A 53 2.74 -1.91 -4.61
N ARG A 54 3.58 -2.71 -3.96
CA ARG A 54 3.30 -3.31 -2.68
C ARG A 54 4.39 -3.00 -1.67
N ILE A 55 4.01 -2.81 -0.42
CA ILE A 55 4.95 -2.83 0.71
C ILE A 55 4.60 -3.98 1.63
N ARG A 56 5.60 -4.74 2.07
CA ARG A 56 5.42 -5.76 3.08
C ARG A 56 5.47 -5.17 4.49
N ILE A 57 4.55 -5.60 5.35
CA ILE A 57 4.53 -5.15 6.75
C ILE A 57 4.76 -6.32 7.70
N GLY A 58 5.96 -6.35 8.27
CA GLY A 58 6.32 -7.15 9.45
C GLY A 58 5.96 -8.64 9.40
N SER A 59 5.80 -9.23 10.59
CA SER A 59 5.43 -10.65 10.80
C SER A 59 3.96 -10.96 10.54
N PHE A 60 3.12 -9.92 10.35
CA PHE A 60 1.68 -10.03 10.15
C PHE A 60 1.29 -10.60 8.77
N ARG A 61 2.26 -10.84 7.87
CA ARG A 61 2.02 -11.33 6.50
C ARG A 61 1.01 -10.46 5.72
N ALA A 62 0.96 -9.16 6.03
CA ALA A 62 0.12 -8.21 5.31
C ALA A 62 0.93 -7.41 4.29
N LEU A 63 0.22 -6.94 3.27
CA LEU A 63 0.74 -6.08 2.22
C LEU A 63 -0.09 -4.79 2.18
N PHE A 64 0.61 -3.66 2.07
CA PHE A 64 0.00 -2.47 1.49
C PHE A 64 0.00 -2.61 -0.02
N LEU A 65 -1.12 -2.28 -0.64
CA LEU A 65 -1.22 -2.09 -2.08
C LEU A 65 -1.35 -0.58 -2.31
N LEU A 66 -0.41 -0.05 -3.09
CA LEU A 66 -0.22 1.37 -3.28
C LEU A 66 -0.34 1.71 -4.76
N ARG A 67 -0.80 2.92 -5.04
CA ARG A 67 -0.63 3.57 -6.35
C ARG A 67 0.28 4.77 -6.18
N VAL A 68 1.19 4.99 -7.12
CA VAL A 68 2.14 6.12 -7.06
C VAL A 68 2.01 6.95 -8.34
N ILE A 69 1.71 8.24 -8.19
CA ILE A 69 1.59 9.22 -9.29
C ILE A 69 2.20 10.54 -8.82
N ASP A 70 3.06 11.16 -9.62
CA ASP A 70 3.67 12.47 -9.36
C ASP A 70 4.15 12.65 -7.89
N ASN A 71 4.98 11.72 -7.44
CA ASN A 71 5.53 11.68 -6.07
C ASN A 71 4.48 11.60 -4.93
N THR A 72 3.25 11.23 -5.27
CA THR A 72 2.14 11.03 -4.35
C THR A 72 1.82 9.55 -4.23
N VAL A 73 1.86 9.04 -3.00
CA VAL A 73 1.52 7.68 -2.65
C VAL A 73 0.06 7.62 -2.22
N PHE A 74 -0.73 6.83 -2.93
CA PHE A 74 -2.11 6.49 -2.57
C PHE A 74 -2.11 5.13 -1.91
N PHE A 75 -2.43 5.08 -0.62
CA PHE A 75 -2.67 3.82 0.08
C PHE A 75 -4.05 3.30 -0.29
N GLU A 76 -4.09 2.32 -1.18
CA GLU A 76 -5.34 1.81 -1.74
C GLU A 76 -5.93 0.71 -0.88
N TYR A 77 -5.11 -0.26 -0.44
CA TYR A 77 -5.58 -1.39 0.36
C TYR A 77 -4.53 -1.87 1.38
N LEU A 78 -5.02 -2.40 2.50
CA LEU A 78 -4.25 -3.21 3.45
C LEU A 78 -4.88 -4.59 3.52
N VAL A 79 -4.15 -5.61 3.08
CA VAL A 79 -4.68 -6.96 2.85
C VAL A 79 -3.68 -8.01 3.32
N SER A 80 -4.13 -9.24 3.54
CA SER A 80 -3.22 -10.36 3.73
C SER A 80 -2.42 -10.65 2.44
N ARG A 81 -1.28 -11.32 2.58
CA ARG A 81 -0.46 -11.72 1.44
C ARG A 81 -1.22 -12.58 0.42
N GLY A 82 -2.11 -13.45 0.87
CA GLY A 82 -2.91 -14.30 -0.02
C GLY A 82 -3.92 -13.48 -0.83
N GLU A 83 -4.62 -12.57 -0.16
CA GLU A 83 -5.58 -11.68 -0.80
C GLU A 83 -4.95 -10.73 -1.82
N ALA A 84 -3.73 -10.25 -1.56
CA ALA A 84 -3.04 -9.31 -2.46
C ALA A 84 -2.85 -9.84 -3.89
N TYR A 85 -2.88 -11.16 -4.08
CA TYR A 85 -2.74 -11.81 -5.39
C TYR A 85 -4.03 -12.47 -5.87
N SER A 86 -5.16 -12.21 -5.21
CA SER A 86 -6.44 -12.74 -5.66
C SER A 86 -6.91 -12.01 -6.92
N LYS A 87 -7.72 -12.69 -7.74
CA LYS A 87 -8.36 -12.09 -8.92
C LYS A 87 -9.21 -10.87 -8.57
N GLU A 88 -9.78 -10.84 -7.37
CA GLU A 88 -10.56 -9.72 -6.89
C GLU A 88 -9.71 -8.45 -6.75
N TYR A 89 -8.58 -8.54 -6.04
CA TYR A 89 -7.69 -7.40 -5.85
C TYR A 89 -6.96 -7.04 -7.14
N GLU A 90 -6.60 -8.01 -7.97
CA GLU A 90 -6.08 -7.71 -9.31
C GLU A 90 -7.06 -6.83 -10.10
N ARG A 91 -8.34 -7.20 -10.17
CA ARG A 91 -9.37 -6.40 -10.87
C ARG A 91 -9.54 -5.00 -10.26
N LYS A 92 -9.59 -4.89 -8.93
CA LYS A 92 -9.68 -3.59 -8.24
C LYS A 92 -8.48 -2.70 -8.57
N LEU A 93 -7.27 -3.26 -8.56
CA LEU A 93 -6.04 -2.55 -8.88
C LEU A 93 -5.96 -2.14 -10.34
N ARG A 94 -6.42 -2.98 -11.29
CA ARG A 94 -6.48 -2.64 -12.72
C ARG A 94 -7.31 -1.39 -12.99
N GLY A 95 -8.41 -1.21 -12.25
CA GLY A 95 -9.25 -0.01 -12.33
C GLY A 95 -8.55 1.24 -11.80
N LYS A 96 -7.58 1.10 -10.90
CA LYS A 96 -6.82 2.21 -10.30
C LYS A 96 -5.53 2.53 -11.05
N ASP A 97 -4.89 1.53 -11.64
CA ASP A 97 -3.58 1.63 -12.31
C ASP A 97 -3.56 2.67 -13.43
N LYS A 98 -4.68 2.81 -14.14
CA LYS A 98 -4.85 3.69 -15.31
C LYS A 98 -5.46 5.06 -14.97
N ALA A 99 -5.87 5.29 -13.74
CA ALA A 99 -6.48 6.55 -13.34
C ALA A 99 -5.38 7.58 -13.07
N LEU A 100 -5.23 8.52 -14.01
CA LEU A 100 -4.53 9.80 -13.83
C LEU A 100 -5.38 10.71 -12.95
#